data_AF-A0A4V1IYQ3-F1
#
_entry.id   AF-A0A4V1IYQ3-F1
#
_cell.length_a   1.000
_cell.length_b   1.000
_cell.length_c   1.000
_cell.angle_alpha   90.00
_cell.angle_beta   90.00
_cell.angle_gamma   90.00
#
_symmetry.space_group_name_H-M   'P 1'
#
loop_
_entity.id
_entity.type
_entity.pdbx_description
1 polymer ?
#
loop_
_entity_poly.entity_id
_entity_poly.type
_entity_poly.pdbx_seq_one_letter_code
_entity_poly.pdbx_strand_id
1 'polypeptide(L)'
;LLPDVCDHTPNYCEENAYLLAQYLIKEGLVEKDSQSLSVVMVSNPIRKVPMWHQKASKSMDGFIVWDYHVFLVARTSAGTWVLDRDSALPFPSTFHSYVQQTFQPGVCLNEKFQRFFRVIPAVEYLSLFSSDRSHMLDESGKYQAPPPSYPPI
;
A
#
# COMPACT_ATOMS: atom_id res chain seq x y z
N LEU A 1 1.36 14.85 -12.07
CA LEU A 1 1.61 13.44 -12.41
C LEU A 1 2.97 13.11 -11.80
N LEU A 2 3.01 12.31 -10.74
CA LEU A 2 4.28 11.87 -10.16
C LEU A 2 4.99 11.04 -11.24
N PRO A 3 6.23 11.36 -11.63
CA PRO A 3 6.92 10.57 -12.65
C PRO A 3 7.18 9.16 -12.10
N ASP A 4 7.53 8.23 -12.98
CA ASP A 4 7.89 6.83 -12.67
C ASP A 4 9.26 6.73 -11.97
N VAL A 5 9.52 7.62 -10.99
CA VAL A 5 10.84 7.90 -10.41
C VAL A 5 11.21 6.89 -9.33
N CYS A 6 10.22 6.25 -8.71
CA CYS A 6 10.47 5.25 -7.68
C CYS A 6 10.29 3.87 -8.28
N ASP A 7 11.25 2.97 -8.04
CA ASP A 7 11.08 1.56 -8.33
C ASP A 7 9.74 1.05 -7.73
N HIS A 8 9.03 0.25 -8.52
CA HIS A 8 7.85 -0.50 -8.08
C HIS A 8 8.14 -1.97 -8.30
N THR A 9 8.00 -2.76 -7.24
CA THR A 9 8.13 -4.21 -7.30
C THR A 9 6.83 -4.86 -6.83
N PRO A 10 6.05 -5.51 -7.71
CA PRO A 10 4.81 -6.18 -7.30
C PRO A 10 5.02 -7.17 -6.15
N ASN A 11 4.11 -7.20 -5.19
CA ASN A 11 4.16 -8.00 -3.95
C ASN A 11 5.15 -7.51 -2.88
N TYR A 12 5.80 -6.35 -3.07
CA TYR A 12 6.64 -5.68 -2.06
C TYR A 12 6.05 -4.31 -1.73
N CYS A 13 4.74 -4.27 -1.48
CA CYS A 13 3.96 -3.03 -1.28
C CYS A 13 4.48 -2.17 -0.12
N GLU A 14 5.03 -2.79 0.91
CA GLU A 14 5.69 -2.20 2.07
C GLU A 14 6.95 -1.42 1.67
N GLU A 15 7.82 -1.98 0.83
CA GLU A 15 9.01 -1.28 0.32
C GLU A 15 8.61 -0.24 -0.75
N ASN A 16 7.61 -0.54 -1.58
CA ASN A 16 7.08 0.42 -2.55
C ASN A 16 6.51 1.67 -1.89
N ALA A 17 5.84 1.52 -0.74
CA ALA A 17 5.32 2.62 0.06
C ALA A 17 6.45 3.38 0.76
N TYR A 18 7.46 2.68 1.29
CA TYR A 18 8.67 3.29 1.84
C TYR A 18 9.35 4.23 0.83
N LEU A 19 9.68 3.72 -0.36
CA LEU A 19 10.39 4.49 -1.39
C LEU A 19 9.57 5.69 -1.86
N LEU A 20 8.27 5.52 -2.07
CA LEU A 20 7.40 6.61 -2.48
C LEU A 20 7.28 7.67 -1.39
N ALA A 21 7.14 7.27 -0.11
CA ALA A 21 7.11 8.20 1.01
C ALA A 21 8.43 8.98 1.14
N GLN A 22 9.57 8.29 0.99
CA GLN A 22 10.90 8.91 1.00
C GLN A 22 11.02 9.96 -0.11
N TYR A 23 10.60 9.63 -1.33
CA TYR A 23 10.62 10.54 -2.47
C TYR A 23 9.74 11.77 -2.24
N LEU A 24 8.47 11.59 -1.84
CA LEU A 24 7.55 12.70 -1.61
C LEU A 24 8.06 13.69 -0.56
N ILE A 25 8.67 13.20 0.52
CA ILE A 25 9.25 14.04 1.56
C ILE A 25 10.53 14.72 1.07
N LYS A 26 11.42 14.00 0.39
CA LYS A 26 12.69 14.53 -0.12
C LYS A 26 12.50 15.66 -1.13
N GLU A 27 11.52 15.50 -2.03
CA GLU A 27 11.21 16.49 -3.07
C GLU A 27 10.29 17.63 -2.57
N GLY A 28 9.91 17.62 -1.29
CA GLY A 28 9.04 18.66 -0.72
C GLY A 28 7.62 18.66 -1.29
N LEU A 29 7.15 17.52 -1.81
CA LEU A 29 5.81 17.36 -2.39
C LEU A 29 4.72 17.19 -1.31
N VAL A 30 5.13 16.86 -0.09
CA VAL A 30 4.31 16.84 1.11
C VAL A 30 5.08 17.49 2.25
N GLU A 31 4.36 18.09 3.20
CA GLU A 31 4.99 18.66 4.38
C GLU A 31 5.60 17.54 5.25
N LYS A 32 6.77 17.82 5.83
CA LYS A 32 7.50 16.88 6.69
C LYS A 32 6.96 16.93 8.12
N ASP A 33 5.66 16.71 8.26
CA ASP A 33 4.98 16.59 9.55
C ASP A 33 4.27 15.23 9.66
N SER A 34 3.84 14.86 10.87
CA SER A 34 3.22 13.56 11.15
C SER A 34 1.79 13.41 10.63
N GLN A 35 1.16 14.48 10.15
CA GLN A 35 -0.23 14.52 9.70
C GLN A 35 -0.38 14.56 8.17
N SER A 36 0.64 15.02 7.46
CA SER A 36 0.62 15.26 6.01
C SER A 36 0.79 13.99 5.17
N LEU A 37 1.51 12.98 5.67
CA LEU A 37 1.68 11.71 4.98
C LEU A 37 1.66 10.54 5.97
N SER A 38 0.88 9.51 5.66
CA SER A 38 0.80 8.28 6.42
C SER A 38 0.98 7.06 5.52
N VAL A 39 1.69 6.06 6.03
CA VAL A 39 1.72 4.69 5.49
C VAL A 39 0.59 3.92 6.15
N VAL A 40 -0.28 3.32 5.35
CA VAL A 40 -1.42 2.54 5.82
C VAL A 40 -1.22 1.09 5.44
N MET A 41 -1.20 0.23 6.46
CA MET A 41 -1.19 -1.21 6.29
C MET A 41 -2.61 -1.74 6.52
N VAL A 42 -3.09 -2.59 5.62
CA VAL A 42 -4.37 -3.29 5.75
C VAL A 42 -4.13 -4.79 5.83
N SER A 43 -4.70 -5.45 6.83
CA SER A 43 -4.68 -6.91 7.00
C SER A 43 -5.80 -7.33 7.96
N ASN A 44 -5.80 -8.58 8.42
CA ASN A 44 -6.68 -9.09 9.46
C ASN A 44 -6.07 -10.34 10.13
N PRO A 45 -6.64 -10.85 11.25
CA PRO A 45 -6.05 -11.95 12.00
C PRO A 45 -5.83 -13.24 11.20
N ILE A 46 -6.61 -13.46 10.13
CA ILE A 46 -6.48 -14.65 9.28
C ILE A 46 -5.67 -14.39 8.00
N ARG A 47 -5.11 -13.18 7.84
CA ARG A 47 -4.35 -12.74 6.66
C ARG A 47 -5.12 -13.01 5.35
N LYS A 48 -6.37 -12.57 5.30
CA LYS A 48 -7.24 -12.66 4.11
C LYS A 48 -8.11 -11.42 4.01
N VAL A 49 -7.59 -10.36 3.40
CA VAL A 49 -8.31 -9.10 3.20
C VAL A 49 -8.78 -8.96 1.76
N PRO A 50 -10.11 -8.99 1.51
CA PRO A 50 -10.64 -8.77 0.18
C PRO A 50 -10.52 -7.30 -0.23
N MET A 51 -10.04 -7.06 -1.45
CA MET A 51 -9.91 -5.75 -2.07
C MET A 51 -10.29 -5.81 -3.55
N TRP A 52 -10.92 -4.76 -4.05
CA TRP A 52 -11.33 -4.61 -5.45
C TRP A 52 -10.45 -3.61 -6.19
N HIS A 53 -10.58 -3.59 -7.52
CA HIS A 53 -9.81 -2.73 -8.41
C HIS A 53 -8.29 -2.86 -8.19
N GLN A 54 -7.79 -4.09 -8.08
CA GLN A 54 -6.36 -4.38 -7.94
C GLN A 54 -5.78 -4.85 -9.27
N LYS A 55 -4.65 -4.27 -9.70
CA LYS A 55 -3.99 -4.58 -10.98
C LYS A 55 -3.54 -6.04 -11.11
N ALA A 56 -3.19 -6.67 -10.00
CA ALA A 56 -2.76 -8.07 -9.98
C ALA A 56 -3.92 -9.05 -10.25
N SER A 57 -5.18 -8.59 -10.19
CA SER A 57 -6.32 -9.47 -10.38
C SER A 57 -6.53 -9.78 -11.86
N LYS A 58 -6.96 -11.02 -12.13
CA LYS A 58 -7.44 -11.42 -13.47
C LYS A 58 -8.95 -11.24 -13.64
N SER A 59 -9.66 -10.91 -12.55
CA SER A 59 -11.10 -10.67 -12.57
C SER A 59 -11.43 -9.28 -13.10
N MET A 60 -12.59 -9.12 -13.69
CA MET A 60 -13.03 -7.86 -14.31
C MET A 60 -13.24 -6.74 -13.28
N ASP A 61 -13.65 -7.07 -12.05
CA ASP A 61 -13.84 -6.14 -10.94
C ASP A 61 -12.55 -5.92 -10.12
N GLY A 62 -11.44 -6.56 -10.52
CA GLY A 62 -10.16 -6.41 -9.86
C GLY A 62 -10.10 -7.03 -8.46
N PHE A 63 -10.95 -8.01 -8.16
CA PHE A 63 -11.01 -8.66 -6.85
C PHE A 63 -9.76 -9.49 -6.55
N ILE A 64 -9.15 -9.25 -5.39
CA ILE A 64 -8.06 -10.05 -4.80
C ILE A 64 -8.31 -10.24 -3.31
N VAL A 65 -7.84 -11.36 -2.77
CA VAL A 65 -7.69 -11.56 -1.33
C VAL A 65 -6.20 -11.51 -1.01
N TRP A 66 -5.74 -10.39 -0.44
CA TRP A 66 -4.37 -10.21 0.01
C TRP A 66 -4.18 -10.79 1.41
N ASP A 67 -2.95 -11.15 1.76
CA ASP A 67 -2.57 -11.43 3.14
C ASP A 67 -2.39 -10.13 3.94
N TYR A 68 -1.76 -9.13 3.32
CA TYR A 68 -1.78 -7.74 3.70
C TYR A 68 -1.55 -6.84 2.47
N HIS A 69 -1.86 -5.55 2.57
CA HIS A 69 -1.49 -4.56 1.55
C HIS A 69 -1.04 -3.26 2.20
N VAL A 70 -0.18 -2.50 1.52
CA VAL A 70 0.36 -1.23 2.02
C VAL A 70 0.21 -0.14 0.95
N PHE A 71 -0.30 1.02 1.36
CA PHE A 71 -0.47 2.20 0.51
C PHE A 71 -0.25 3.49 1.31
N LEU A 72 -0.13 4.63 0.62
CA LEU A 72 0.01 5.92 1.29
C LEU A 72 -1.31 6.70 1.31
N VAL A 73 -1.50 7.49 2.37
CA VAL A 73 -2.53 8.52 2.46
C VAL A 73 -1.84 9.86 2.67
N ALA A 74 -2.03 10.78 1.72
CA ALA A 74 -1.51 12.15 1.78
C ALA A 74 -2.65 13.13 2.08
N ARG A 75 -2.43 14.04 3.01
CA ARG A 75 -3.34 15.14 3.33
C ARG A 75 -2.72 16.45 2.85
N THR A 76 -3.47 17.21 2.05
CA THR A 76 -3.08 18.54 1.57
C THR A 76 -4.22 19.52 1.82
N SER A 77 -3.97 20.82 1.60
CA SER A 77 -5.01 21.84 1.62
C SER A 77 -6.13 21.60 0.58
N ALA A 78 -5.82 20.88 -0.50
CA ALA A 78 -6.78 20.55 -1.56
C ALA A 78 -7.59 19.27 -1.28
N GLY A 79 -7.22 18.46 -0.29
CA GLY A 79 -7.97 17.25 0.08
C GLY A 79 -7.11 16.11 0.61
N THR A 80 -7.70 14.92 0.68
CA THR A 80 -7.03 13.68 1.09
C THR A 80 -6.96 12.72 -0.08
N TRP A 81 -5.76 12.21 -0.32
CA TRP A 81 -5.39 11.43 -1.50
C TRP A 81 -4.81 10.09 -1.08
N VAL A 82 -5.12 9.04 -1.85
CA VAL A 82 -4.53 7.72 -1.71
C VAL A 82 -3.54 7.51 -2.84
N LEU A 83 -2.33 7.09 -2.49
CA LEU A 83 -1.30 6.69 -3.43
C LEU A 83 -1.07 5.19 -3.27
N ASP A 84 -1.73 4.43 -4.13
CA ASP A 84 -1.61 2.98 -4.24
C ASP A 84 -1.25 2.63 -5.68
N ARG A 85 -0.01 2.17 -5.90
CA ARG A 85 0.47 1.82 -7.24
C ARG A 85 -0.05 0.46 -7.72
N ASP A 86 -0.58 -0.36 -6.83
CA ASP A 86 -1.17 -1.67 -7.16
C ASP A 86 -2.68 -1.57 -7.46
N SER A 87 -3.29 -0.41 -7.21
CA SER A 87 -4.67 -0.11 -7.60
C SER A 87 -4.82 0.15 -9.11
N ALA A 88 -5.93 -0.31 -9.69
CA ALA A 88 -6.38 0.00 -11.03
C ALA A 88 -7.16 1.31 -11.12
N LEU A 89 -7.40 1.99 -9.99
CA LEU A 89 -8.00 3.31 -9.92
C LEU A 89 -6.99 4.40 -10.36
N PRO A 90 -7.44 5.66 -10.60
CA PRO A 90 -6.53 6.76 -10.88
C PRO A 90 -5.43 6.92 -9.82
N PHE A 91 -4.25 7.34 -10.24
CA PHE A 91 -3.13 7.58 -9.35
C PHE A 91 -2.69 9.05 -9.40
N PRO A 92 -2.79 9.82 -8.29
CA PRO A 92 -3.44 9.47 -7.02
C PRO A 92 -4.97 9.39 -7.13
N SER A 93 -5.61 8.66 -6.21
CA SER A 93 -7.07 8.61 -6.07
C SER A 93 -7.54 9.54 -4.96
N THR A 94 -8.77 10.07 -5.04
CA THR A 94 -9.38 10.72 -3.86
C THR A 94 -9.66 9.66 -2.79
N PHE A 95 -9.51 10.03 -1.51
CA PHE A 95 -9.74 9.11 -0.41
C PHE A 95 -11.14 8.47 -0.45
N HIS A 96 -12.18 9.28 -0.69
CA HIS A 96 -13.54 8.80 -0.78
C HIS A 96 -13.72 7.76 -1.89
N SER A 97 -13.23 8.06 -3.10
CA SER A 97 -13.33 7.16 -4.26
C SER A 97 -12.60 5.84 -4.01
N TYR A 98 -11.38 5.91 -3.49
CA TYR A 98 -10.59 4.72 -3.17
C TYR A 98 -11.31 3.84 -2.14
N VAL A 99 -11.80 4.42 -1.04
CA VAL A 99 -12.51 3.64 0.00
C VAL A 99 -13.76 2.96 -0.55
N GLN A 100 -14.59 3.69 -1.32
CA GLN A 100 -15.83 3.15 -1.86
C GLN A 100 -15.57 2.03 -2.87
N GLN A 101 -14.57 2.18 -3.74
CA GLN A 101 -14.32 1.22 -4.82
C GLN A 101 -13.46 0.05 -4.37
N THR A 102 -12.38 0.30 -3.62
CA THR A 102 -11.43 -0.74 -3.22
C THR A 102 -11.90 -1.56 -2.03
N PHE A 103 -12.53 -0.95 -1.03
CA PHE A 103 -12.96 -1.66 0.20
C PHE A 103 -14.45 -1.95 0.25
N GLN A 104 -15.25 -1.30 -0.59
CA GLN A 104 -16.71 -1.47 -0.72
C GLN A 104 -17.42 -1.65 0.63
N PRO A 105 -17.44 -0.63 1.51
CA PRO A 105 -17.97 -0.76 2.87
C PRO A 105 -19.45 -1.17 2.94
N GLY A 106 -20.21 -0.98 1.85
CA GLY A 106 -21.59 -1.47 1.73
C GLY A 106 -21.73 -2.99 1.52
N VAL A 107 -20.65 -3.69 1.17
CA VAL A 107 -20.65 -5.15 1.03
C VAL A 107 -20.55 -5.78 2.42
N CYS A 108 -21.53 -6.63 2.75
CA CYS A 108 -21.54 -7.39 3.99
C CYS A 108 -20.50 -8.52 3.92
N LEU A 109 -19.31 -8.28 4.47
CA LEU A 109 -18.29 -9.31 4.63
C LEU A 109 -18.56 -10.15 5.88
N ASN A 110 -18.26 -11.45 5.79
CA ASN A 110 -18.11 -12.29 6.99
C ASN A 110 -17.09 -11.64 7.94
N GLU A 111 -17.36 -11.70 9.25
CA GLU A 111 -16.57 -11.04 10.29
C GLU A 111 -15.07 -11.39 10.22
N LYS A 112 -14.73 -12.63 9.84
CA LYS A 112 -13.34 -13.07 9.69
C LYS A 112 -12.57 -12.37 8.55
N PHE A 113 -13.27 -11.79 7.58
CA PHE A 113 -12.70 -11.06 6.46
C PHE A 113 -12.74 -9.54 6.66
N GLN A 114 -13.20 -9.07 7.83
CA GLN A 114 -13.14 -7.64 8.16
C GLN A 114 -11.70 -7.15 8.09
N ARG A 115 -11.52 -5.98 7.46
CA ARG A 115 -10.21 -5.39 7.20
C ARG A 115 -9.85 -4.44 8.32
N PHE A 116 -8.67 -4.63 8.89
CA PHE A 116 -8.12 -3.78 9.95
C PHE A 116 -7.01 -2.92 9.36
N PHE A 117 -6.95 -1.67 9.79
CA PHE A 117 -6.02 -0.69 9.25
C PHE A 117 -5.08 -0.21 10.36
N ARG A 118 -3.78 -0.33 10.11
CA ARG A 118 -2.74 0.33 10.91
C ARG A 118 -2.27 1.56 10.14
N VAL A 119 -2.43 2.73 10.74
CA VAL A 119 -2.02 4.01 10.16
C VAL A 119 -0.77 4.48 10.87
N ILE A 120 0.31 4.69 10.13
CA ILE A 120 1.64 5.02 10.66
C ILE A 120 2.09 6.33 10.00
N PRO A 121 2.49 7.36 10.76
CA PRO A 121 3.10 8.55 10.17
C PRO A 121 4.30 8.17 9.28
N ALA A 122 4.40 8.73 8.08
CA ALA A 122 5.43 8.34 7.14
C ALA A 122 6.84 8.59 7.69
N VAL A 123 7.03 9.67 8.45
CA VAL A 123 8.29 9.96 9.14
C VAL A 123 8.70 8.87 10.14
N GLU A 124 7.74 8.27 10.83
CA GLU A 124 7.97 7.16 11.77
C GLU A 124 8.28 5.88 10.99
N TYR A 125 7.48 5.57 9.96
CA TYR A 125 7.70 4.41 9.10
C TYR A 125 9.10 4.43 8.46
N LEU A 126 9.53 5.56 7.91
CA LEU A 126 10.87 5.71 7.33
C LEU A 126 12.00 5.53 8.36
N SER A 127 11.74 5.79 9.65
CA SER A 127 12.75 5.68 10.71
C SER A 127 12.82 4.30 11.37
N LEU A 128 11.73 3.53 11.33
CA LEU A 128 11.59 2.28 12.09
C LEU A 128 11.36 1.05 11.23
N PHE A 129 10.94 1.21 9.97
CA PHE A 129 10.69 0.09 9.09
C PHE A 129 11.99 -0.59 8.69
N SER A 130 11.98 -1.93 8.74
CA SER A 130 13.02 -2.80 8.22
C SER A 130 12.39 -4.09 7.72
N SER A 131 12.88 -4.61 6.60
CA SER A 131 12.47 -5.89 6.01
C SER A 131 13.68 -6.60 5.47
N ASP A 132 13.95 -7.80 5.99
CA ASP A 132 14.96 -8.71 5.43
C ASP A 132 14.41 -9.55 4.26
N ARG A 133 13.15 -9.31 3.85
CA ARG A 133 12.40 -10.02 2.80
C ARG A 133 12.19 -11.52 3.05
N SER A 134 12.54 -12.03 4.23
CA SER A 134 12.40 -13.46 4.57
C SER A 134 10.95 -13.96 4.47
N HIS A 135 9.98 -13.07 4.71
CA HIS A 135 8.55 -13.36 4.61
C HIS A 135 8.09 -13.70 3.17
N MET A 136 8.89 -13.35 2.15
CA MET A 136 8.64 -13.65 0.74
C MET A 136 9.28 -14.96 0.29
N LEU A 137 10.04 -15.64 1.16
CA LEU A 137 10.60 -16.96 0.87
C LEU A 137 9.55 -18.05 1.10
N ASP A 138 9.52 -19.04 0.22
CA ASP A 138 8.76 -20.28 0.41
C ASP A 138 9.55 -21.29 1.27
N GLU A 139 8.94 -22.45 1.54
CA GLU A 139 9.56 -23.52 2.34
C GLU A 139 10.86 -24.08 1.74
N SER A 140 11.09 -23.87 0.44
CA SER A 140 12.32 -24.25 -0.26
C SER A 140 13.40 -23.17 -0.24
N GLY A 141 13.12 -22.01 0.38
CA GLY A 141 14.02 -20.85 0.40
C GLY A 141 14.02 -20.07 -0.92
N LYS A 142 13.01 -20.25 -1.77
CA LYS A 142 12.87 -19.51 -3.03
C LYS A 142 11.86 -18.37 -2.86
N TYR A 143 12.14 -17.23 -3.48
CA TYR A 143 11.20 -16.10 -3.48
C TYR A 143 9.90 -16.44 -4.22
N GLN A 144 8.77 -16.16 -3.58
CA GLN A 144 7.42 -16.30 -4.13
C GLN A 144 7.14 -15.27 -5.24
N ALA A 145 7.83 -14.12 -5.21
CA ALA A 145 7.84 -13.12 -6.28
C ALA A 145 9.24 -12.49 -6.41
N PRO A 146 9.69 -12.07 -7.61
CA PRO A 146 11.02 -11.49 -7.80
C PRO A 146 11.27 -10.31 -6.85
N PRO A 147 12.34 -10.34 -6.04
CA PRO A 147 12.62 -9.26 -5.09
C PRO A 147 13.12 -7.99 -5.81
N PRO A 148 13.03 -6.83 -5.14
CA PRO A 148 13.66 -5.62 -5.63
C PRO A 148 15.19 -5.80 -5.81
N SER A 149 15.78 -5.07 -6.77
CA SER A 149 17.21 -5.19 -7.11
C SER A 149 18.14 -4.49 -6.11
N TYR A 150 17.62 -3.56 -5.31
CA TYR A 150 18.36 -2.89 -4.25
C TYR A 150 18.43 -3.76 -2.98
N PRO A 151 19.42 -3.52 -2.09
CA PRO A 151 19.52 -4.23 -0.81
C PRO A 151 18.25 -4.12 0.05
N PRO A 152 17.96 -5.08 0.93
CA PRO A 152 16.84 -4.96 1.87
C PRO A 152 16.93 -3.69 2.73
N ILE A 153 15.78 -3.12 3.09
CA ILE A 153 15.66 -1.90 3.91
C ILE A 153 15.80 -2.25 5.39
#